data_AF-A0A354Z870-F1
#
_entry.id   AF-A0A354Z870-F1
#
_cell.length_a   1.000
_cell.length_b   1.000
_cell.length_c   1.000
_cell.angle_alpha   90.00
_cell.angle_beta   90.00
_cell.angle_gamma   90.00
#
_symmetry.space_group_name_H-M   'P 1'
#
loop_
_entity.id
_entity.type
_entity.pdbx_description
1 polymer ?
#
loop_
_entity_poly.entity_id
_entity_poly.type
_entity_poly.pdbx_seq_one_letter_code
_entity_poly.pdbx_strand_id
1 'polypeptide(L)'
;MTARKEKIVLPLIAVLLGFVLGSLIVTLTGRSPLSMFAAIIKGFSGIDIINRQPINTRYIGEFIIQAMPIILTGLSFAFASRTGLFSIGAEGQLMIGSISATAVALLVEAPKVVHLPLVLLA
;
A
#
# COMPACT_ATOMS: atom_id res chain seq x y z
N MET A 1 -23.45 14.42 23.29
CA MET A 1 -22.55 15.13 22.34
C MET A 1 -22.36 14.25 21.10
N THR A 2 -23.38 14.26 20.22
CA THR A 2 -23.49 13.72 18.85
C THR A 2 -22.38 12.82 18.26
N ALA A 3 -22.68 11.51 18.16
CA ALA A 3 -21.91 10.42 17.55
C ALA A 3 -21.36 10.64 16.11
N ARG A 4 -21.71 11.76 15.45
CA ARG A 4 -21.20 12.12 14.12
C ARG A 4 -19.86 12.87 14.18
N LYS A 5 -19.67 13.72 15.21
CA LYS A 5 -18.40 14.45 15.39
C LYS A 5 -17.28 13.49 15.76
N GLU A 6 -17.55 12.51 16.62
CA GLU A 6 -16.58 11.48 17.02
C GLU A 6 -16.06 10.65 15.83
N LYS A 7 -16.93 10.30 14.87
CA LYS A 7 -16.57 9.52 13.67
C LYS A 7 -15.57 10.21 12.73
N ILE A 8 -15.40 11.53 12.83
CA ILE A 8 -14.47 12.30 11.98
C ILE A 8 -13.30 12.83 12.81
N VAL A 9 -13.59 13.38 14.00
CA VAL A 9 -12.59 13.95 14.89
C VAL A 9 -11.62 12.86 15.38
N LEU A 10 -12.11 11.67 15.71
CA LEU A 10 -11.27 10.59 16.22
C LEU A 10 -10.26 10.08 15.17
N PRO A 11 -10.65 9.73 13.92
CA PRO A 11 -9.69 9.39 12.87
C PRO A 11 -8.70 10.52 12.57
N LEU A 12 -9.16 11.77 12.56
CA LEU A 12 -8.29 12.91 12.27
C LEU A 12 -7.20 13.07 13.34
N ILE A 13 -7.56 12.96 14.62
CA ILE A 13 -6.60 12.97 15.74
C ILE A 13 -5.64 11.79 15.62
N ALA A 14 -6.13 10.59 15.29
CA ALA A 14 -5.28 9.41 15.12
C ALA A 14 -4.25 9.59 13.98
N VAL A 15 -4.67 10.17 12.85
CA VAL A 15 -3.78 10.48 11.72
C VAL A 15 -2.71 11.50 12.13
N LEU A 16 -3.12 12.58 12.83
CA LEU A 16 -2.18 13.60 13.31
C LEU A 16 -1.17 13.03 14.30
N LEU A 17 -1.62 12.23 15.27
CA LEU A 17 -0.73 11.56 16.23
C LEU A 17 0.24 10.60 15.52
N GLY A 18 -0.23 9.88 14.50
CA GLY A 18 0.62 9.03 13.66
C GLY A 18 1.75 9.82 12.99
N PHE A 19 1.46 10.99 12.43
CA PHE A 19 2.50 11.85 11.83
C PHE A 19 3.48 12.40 12.87
N VAL A 20 2.99 12.78 14.06
CA VAL A 20 3.85 13.26 15.16
C VAL A 20 4.79 12.14 15.63
N LEU A 21 4.27 10.95 15.88
CA LEU A 21 5.06 9.79 16.30
C LEU A 21 6.05 9.36 15.21
N GLY A 22 5.63 9.31 13.94
CA GLY A 22 6.51 9.01 12.82
C GLY A 22 7.66 10.02 12.71
N SER A 23 7.35 11.31 12.86
CA SER A 23 8.37 12.38 12.86
C SER A 23 9.34 12.25 14.04
N LEU A 24 8.85 11.87 15.21
CA LEU A 24 9.69 11.62 16.39
C LEU A 24 10.67 10.48 16.14
N ILE A 25 10.20 9.34 15.61
CA ILE A 25 11.03 8.17 15.29
C ILE A 25 12.12 8.52 14.26
N VAL A 26 11.77 9.28 13.23
CA VAL A 26 12.74 9.72 12.20
C VAL A 26 13.80 10.65 12.80
N THR A 27 13.40 11.54 13.71
CA THR A 27 14.35 12.41 14.42
C THR A 27 15.29 11.60 15.30
N LEU A 28 14.78 10.58 16.01
CA LEU A 28 15.59 9.70 16.85
C LEU A 28 16.62 8.87 16.06
N THR A 29 16.36 8.59 14.78
CA THR A 29 17.31 7.92 13.88
C THR A 29 18.31 8.88 13.23
N GLY A 30 18.34 10.16 13.64
CA GLY A 30 19.26 11.16 13.14
C GLY A 30 18.91 11.68 11.74
N ARG A 31 17.71 11.41 11.23
CA ARG A 31 17.22 11.91 9.94
C ARG A 31 16.24 13.06 10.15
N SER A 32 16.11 13.94 9.16
CA SER A 32 15.16 15.05 9.24
C SER A 32 13.73 14.56 8.94
N PRO A 33 12.71 14.87 9.77
CA PRO A 33 11.32 14.53 9.50
C PRO A 33 10.83 15.06 8.14
N LEU A 34 11.34 16.23 7.73
CA LEU A 34 11.02 16.83 6.44
C LEU A 34 11.39 15.90 5.26
N SER A 35 12.49 15.14 5.38
CA SER A 35 12.89 14.18 4.35
C SER A 35 11.93 13.00 4.24
N MET A 36 11.34 12.56 5.36
CA MET A 36 10.30 11.53 5.37
C MET A 36 9.04 12.00 4.64
N PHE A 37 8.58 13.23 4.93
CA PHE A 37 7.40 13.79 4.25
C PHE A 37 7.63 13.96 2.75
N ALA A 38 8.80 14.43 2.33
CA ALA A 38 9.16 14.51 0.92
C ALA A 38 9.22 13.12 0.27
N ALA A 39 9.70 12.10 0.99
CA ALA A 39 9.74 10.73 0.52
C ALA A 39 8.34 10.13 0.33
N ILE A 40 7.36 10.49 1.15
CA ILE A 40 5.96 10.07 0.97
C ILE A 40 5.43 10.61 -0.37
N ILE A 41 5.65 11.90 -0.67
CA ILE A 41 5.23 12.48 -1.95
C ILE A 41 5.96 11.79 -3.11
N LYS A 42 7.27 11.58 -2.97
CA LYS A 42 8.08 10.88 -3.97
C LYS A 42 7.57 9.46 -4.24
N GLY A 43 7.10 8.76 -3.20
CA GLY A 43 6.58 7.40 -3.30
C GLY A 43 5.39 7.30 -4.26
N PHE A 44 4.34 8.08 -4.06
CA PHE A 44 3.14 7.96 -4.91
C PHE A 44 3.21 8.77 -6.21
N SER A 45 3.95 9.88 -6.26
CA SER A 45 4.00 10.77 -7.43
C SER A 45 5.22 10.57 -8.32
N GLY A 46 6.28 9.92 -7.80
CA GLY A 46 7.57 9.83 -8.48
C GLY A 46 8.36 11.13 -8.55
N ILE A 47 7.86 12.21 -7.94
CA ILE A 47 8.48 13.54 -7.94
C ILE A 47 9.44 13.66 -6.75
N ASP A 48 10.72 13.90 -7.03
CA ASP A 48 11.69 14.22 -5.98
C ASP A 48 11.72 15.73 -5.70
N ILE A 49 11.03 16.13 -4.63
CA ILE A 49 10.93 17.54 -4.20
C ILE A 49 12.29 18.08 -3.71
N ILE A 50 13.14 17.21 -3.15
CA ILE A 50 14.40 17.62 -2.50
C ILE A 50 15.51 17.77 -3.54
N ASN A 51 15.71 16.73 -4.35
CA ASN A 51 16.85 16.66 -5.25
C ASN A 51 16.52 17.13 -6.68
N ARG A 52 15.26 17.52 -6.95
CA ARG A 52 14.74 17.97 -8.26
C ARG A 52 15.12 17.04 -9.41
N GLN A 53 15.06 15.73 -9.17
CA GLN A 53 15.29 14.74 -10.21
C GLN A 53 14.09 14.62 -11.15
N PRO A 54 14.31 14.19 -12.41
CA PRO A 54 13.21 13.90 -13.31
C PRO A 54 12.26 12.86 -12.72
N ILE A 55 10.98 12.94 -13.11
CA ILE A 55 9.94 12.04 -12.61
C ILE A 55 10.33 10.59 -12.93
N ASN A 56 10.44 9.79 -11.88
CA ASN A 56 10.76 8.37 -12.01
C ASN A 56 9.49 7.54 -11.77
N THR A 57 8.92 7.03 -12.86
CA THR A 57 7.69 6.21 -12.86
C THR A 57 7.84 4.92 -12.06
N ARG A 58 9.07 4.46 -11.79
CA ARG A 58 9.30 3.29 -10.93
C ARG A 58 8.67 3.45 -9.55
N TYR A 59 8.76 4.64 -8.95
CA TYR A 59 8.19 4.87 -7.62
C TYR A 59 6.68 4.64 -7.59
N ILE A 60 5.98 5.04 -8.65
CA ILE A 60 4.54 4.81 -8.81
C ILE A 60 4.25 3.30 -8.90
N GLY A 61 5.05 2.55 -9.65
CA GLY A 61 4.95 1.09 -9.73
C GLY A 61 5.17 0.42 -8.38
N GLU A 62 6.23 0.80 -7.65
CA GLU A 62 6.52 0.28 -6.31
C GLU A 62 5.40 0.63 -5.32
N PHE A 63 4.83 1.84 -5.42
CA PHE A 63 3.67 2.24 -4.60
C PHE A 63 2.47 1.32 -4.87
N ILE A 64 2.16 1.03 -6.12
CA ILE A 64 1.07 0.11 -6.48
C ILE A 64 1.35 -1.30 -5.95
N ILE A 65 2.57 -1.82 -6.11
CA ILE A 65 2.99 -3.14 -5.63
C ILE A 65 2.78 -3.26 -4.11
N GLN A 66 3.13 -2.23 -3.35
CA GLN A 66 2.99 -2.23 -1.89
C GLN A 66 1.55 -1.99 -1.43
N ALA A 67 0.79 -1.12 -2.12
CA ALA A 67 -0.55 -0.75 -1.74
C ALA A 67 -1.60 -1.80 -2.11
N MET A 68 -1.44 -2.49 -3.25
CA MET A 68 -2.40 -3.47 -3.77
C MET A 68 -2.79 -4.55 -2.76
N PRO A 69 -1.84 -5.27 -2.10
CA PRO A 69 -2.18 -6.29 -1.12
C PRO A 69 -3.01 -5.75 0.04
N ILE A 70 -2.66 -4.58 0.57
CA ILE A 70 -3.33 -3.96 1.71
C ILE A 70 -4.77 -3.57 1.33
N ILE A 71 -4.95 -2.98 0.14
CA ILE A 71 -6.26 -2.56 -0.36
C ILE A 71 -7.16 -3.77 -0.62
N LEU A 72 -6.66 -4.79 -1.33
CA LEU A 72 -7.45 -5.96 -1.71
C LEU A 72 -7.82 -6.83 -0.50
N THR A 73 -6.91 -7.00 0.45
CA THR A 73 -7.21 -7.73 1.70
C THR A 73 -8.21 -6.96 2.56
N GLY A 74 -8.07 -5.64 2.68
CA GLY A 74 -9.05 -4.78 3.35
C GLY A 74 -10.43 -4.83 2.67
N LEU A 75 -10.48 -4.86 1.34
CA LEU A 75 -11.72 -4.98 0.57
C LEU A 75 -12.40 -6.35 0.78
N SER A 76 -11.62 -7.44 0.76
CA SER A 76 -12.10 -8.80 1.06
C SER A 76 -12.73 -8.89 2.44
N PHE A 77 -12.07 -8.31 3.45
CA PHE A 77 -12.60 -8.25 4.81
C PHE A 77 -13.88 -7.40 4.91
N ALA A 78 -13.88 -6.21 4.30
CA ALA A 78 -15.04 -5.31 4.33
C ALA A 78 -16.27 -5.94 3.66
N PHE A 79 -16.08 -6.67 2.56
CA PHE A 79 -17.15 -7.39 1.87
C PHE A 79 -17.77 -8.48 2.76
N ALA A 80 -16.96 -9.34 3.37
CA ALA A 80 -17.45 -10.39 4.27
C ALA A 80 -18.14 -9.83 5.52
N SER A 81 -17.58 -8.76 6.10
CA SER A 81 -18.16 -8.08 7.26
C SER A 81 -19.57 -7.57 6.98
N ARG A 82 -19.86 -7.16 5.74
CA ARG A 82 -21.20 -6.70 5.33
C ARG A 82 -22.25 -7.82 5.33
N THR A 83 -21.85 -9.08 5.18
CA THR A 83 -22.74 -10.26 5.27
C THR A 83 -22.75 -10.91 6.66
N GLY A 84 -22.09 -10.30 7.65
CA GLY A 84 -22.00 -10.84 9.02
C GLY A 84 -21.00 -11.99 9.17
N LEU A 85 -20.14 -12.23 8.18
CA LEU A 85 -19.09 -13.23 8.23
C LEU A 85 -17.75 -12.59 8.57
N PHE A 86 -16.98 -13.23 9.45
CA PHE A 86 -15.61 -12.82 9.74
C PHE A 86 -14.65 -13.44 8.72
N SER A 87 -13.99 -12.62 7.90
CA SER A 87 -13.05 -13.11 6.88
C SER A 87 -11.69 -13.41 7.49
N ILE A 88 -11.36 -14.69 7.67
CA ILE A 88 -10.02 -15.18 8.05
C ILE A 88 -9.20 -15.52 6.80
N GLY A 89 -9.87 -15.85 5.69
CA GLY A 89 -9.23 -16.37 4.48
C GLY A 89 -8.51 -15.34 3.62
N ALA A 90 -8.59 -14.04 3.92
CA ALA A 90 -7.98 -12.99 3.11
C ALA A 90 -6.45 -13.13 3.02
N GLU A 91 -5.79 -13.51 4.12
CA GLU A 91 -4.34 -13.78 4.14
C GLU A 91 -3.99 -15.00 3.28
N GLY A 92 -4.78 -16.08 3.38
CA GLY A 92 -4.60 -17.28 2.55
C GLY A 92 -4.82 -17.01 1.07
N GLN A 93 -5.80 -16.17 0.71
CA GLN A 93 -6.06 -15.72 -0.66
C GLN A 93 -4.88 -14.92 -1.22
N LEU A 94 -4.33 -14.01 -0.43
CA LEU A 94 -3.13 -13.26 -0.81
C LEU A 94 -1.93 -14.20 -1.01
N MET A 95 -1.70 -15.13 -0.08
CA MET A 95 -0.60 -16.10 -0.17
C MET A 95 -0.70 -16.98 -1.41
N ILE A 96 -1.85 -17.63 -1.64
CA ILE A 96 -2.00 -18.54 -2.77
C ILE A 96 -1.89 -17.81 -4.11
N GLY A 97 -2.48 -16.60 -4.23
CA GLY A 97 -2.35 -15.78 -5.44
C GLY A 97 -0.90 -15.35 -5.68
N SER A 98 -0.17 -14.96 -4.63
CA SER A 98 1.25 -14.61 -4.74
C SER A 98 2.10 -15.80 -5.20
N ILE A 99 1.83 -17.00 -4.68
CA ILE A 99 2.52 -18.23 -5.07
C ILE A 99 2.20 -18.59 -6.52
N SER A 100 0.92 -18.58 -6.92
CA SER A 100 0.48 -18.89 -8.29
C SER A 100 1.08 -17.91 -9.30
N ALA A 101 0.98 -16.60 -9.05
CA ALA A 101 1.58 -15.57 -9.89
C ALA A 101 3.10 -15.74 -10.02
N THR A 102 3.79 -16.03 -8.92
CA THR A 102 5.24 -16.29 -8.91
C THR A 102 5.59 -17.56 -9.69
N ALA A 103 4.81 -18.63 -9.52
CA ALA A 103 5.02 -19.89 -10.24
C ALA A 103 4.88 -19.68 -11.76
N VAL A 104 3.85 -18.97 -12.21
CA VAL A 104 3.67 -18.64 -13.64
C VAL A 104 4.77 -17.71 -14.15
N ALA A 105 5.17 -16.72 -13.34
CA ALA A 105 6.24 -15.79 -13.72
C ALA A 105 7.60 -16.49 -13.92
N LEU A 106 7.88 -17.56 -13.16
CA LEU A 106 9.15 -18.27 -13.20
C LEU A 106 9.16 -19.51 -14.10
N LEU A 107 8.04 -20.22 -14.20
CA LEU A 107 7.98 -21.54 -14.87
C LEU A 107 7.41 -21.47 -16.29
N VAL A 108 6.67 -20.42 -16.65
CA VAL A 108 6.07 -20.29 -17.98
C VAL A 108 6.88 -19.34 -18.82
N GLU A 109 7.40 -19.84 -19.94
CA GLU A 109 8.03 -19.01 -20.97
C GLU A 109 6.99 -18.59 -22.01
N ALA A 110 6.70 -17.29 -22.08
CA ALA A 110 5.79 -16.71 -23.07
C ALA A 110 6.29 -15.33 -23.53
N PRO A 111 5.89 -14.86 -24.72
CA PRO A 111 6.15 -13.47 -25.12
C PRO A 111 5.60 -12.49 -24.09
N LYS A 112 6.32 -11.39 -23.83
CA LYS A 112 5.99 -10.40 -22.77
C LYS A 112 4.52 -9.95 -22.77
N VAL A 113 3.93 -9.81 -23.96
CA VAL A 113 2.54 -9.37 -24.15
C VAL A 113 1.53 -10.38 -23.57
N VAL A 114 1.83 -11.67 -23.64
CA VAL A 114 0.97 -12.77 -23.15
C VAL A 114 1.37 -13.17 -21.73
N HIS A 115 2.67 -13.12 -21.42
CA HIS A 115 3.18 -13.50 -20.11
C HIS A 115 2.63 -12.61 -18.99
N LEU A 116 2.54 -11.30 -19.23
CA LEU A 116 2.07 -10.35 -18.22
C LEU A 116 0.59 -10.58 -17.82
N PRO A 117 -0.39 -10.68 -18.75
CA PRO A 117 -1.76 -11.07 -18.40
C PRO A 117 -1.85 -12.44 -17.74
N LEU A 118 -1.03 -13.41 -18.18
CA LEU A 118 -1.05 -14.76 -17.63
C LEU A 118 -0.64 -14.77 -16.15
N VAL A 119 0.40 -14.02 -15.78
CA VAL A 119 0.84 -13.85 -14.39
C VAL A 119 -0.23 -13.17 -13.53
N LEU A 120 -0.97 -12.20 -14.09
CA LEU A 120 -2.03 -11.49 -13.36
C LEU A 120 -3.29 -12.34 -13.14
N LEU A 121 -3.52 -13.35 -13.98
CA LEU A 121 -4.69 -14.24 -13.89
C LEU A 121 -4.45 -15.49 -13.02
N ALA A 122 -3.20 -15.75 -12.69
CA ALA A 122 -2.78 -16.89 -11.87
C ALA A 122 -3.02 -16.64 -10.37
#